data_AF-A0A5D3BR21-F1
#
_entry.id   AF-A0A5D3BR21-F1
#
_cell.length_a   1.000
_cell.length_b   1.000
_cell.length_c   1.000
_cell.angle_alpha   90.00
_cell.angle_beta   90.00
_cell.angle_gamma   90.00
#
_symmetry.space_group_name_H-M   'P 1'
#
loop_
_entity.id
_entity.type
_entity.pdbx_description
1 polymer ?
#
loop_
_entity_poly.entity_id
_entity_poly.type
_entity_poly.pdbx_seq_one_letter_code
_entity_poly.pdbx_strand_id
1 'polypeptide(L)'
;MMTTNIAESMNSILKEPRDLPIASFLEYVRALLQRWFWECREEDIKVTSKLTKWAKLVIQKKQEGALTMKVNPIDCYQFHVKDLDKEEVVNLQTKECTCKEFQAEQLPCSHAIAAARDRNINVYSLCANYYTNECLLAAYAEAVYPVENQSDWKTSEDYVHMNVLPPKVTTD
;
A
#
# COMPACT_ATOMS: atom_id res chain seq x y z
N MET A 1 -2.25 -3.29 16.41
CA MET A 1 -2.17 -4.34 15.37
C MET A 1 -0.92 -4.03 14.55
N MET A 2 0.16 -4.81 14.72
CA MET A 2 1.42 -4.58 14.01
C MET A 2 1.35 -5.40 12.71
N THR A 3 1.24 -4.74 11.56
CA THR A 3 1.17 -5.43 10.26
C THR A 3 2.58 -5.84 9.85
N THR A 4 2.98 -7.07 10.22
CA THR A 4 4.30 -7.66 9.87
C THR A 4 4.41 -8.07 8.40
N ASN A 5 3.33 -7.96 7.62
CA ASN A 5 3.25 -8.44 6.24
C ASN A 5 4.28 -7.80 5.29
N ILE A 6 4.54 -6.49 5.40
CA ILE A 6 5.53 -5.81 4.57
C ILE A 6 6.94 -6.29 4.93
N ALA A 7 7.24 -6.38 6.23
CA ALA A 7 8.54 -6.85 6.70
C ALA A 7 8.78 -8.32 6.31
N GLU A 8 7.77 -9.19 6.44
CA GLU A 8 7.84 -10.60 6.02
C GLU A 8 8.02 -10.73 4.51
N SER A 9 7.29 -9.95 3.71
CA SER A 9 7.42 -9.94 2.25
C SER A 9 8.83 -9.49 1.82
N MET A 10 9.32 -8.39 2.39
CA MET A 10 10.68 -7.90 2.13
C MET A 10 11.73 -8.92 2.59
N ASN A 11 11.59 -9.52 3.77
CA ASN A 11 12.50 -10.54 4.26
C ASN A 11 12.50 -11.79 3.36
N SER A 12 11.37 -12.15 2.78
CA SER A 12 11.28 -13.26 1.82
C SER A 12 12.02 -12.94 0.52
N ILE A 13 11.89 -11.71 0.00
CA ILE A 13 12.58 -11.29 -1.22
C ILE A 13 14.09 -11.18 -1.00
N LEU A 14 14.49 -10.70 0.18
CA LEU A 14 15.89 -10.45 0.53
C LEU A 14 16.57 -11.67 1.17
N LYS A 15 15.90 -12.83 1.21
CA LYS A 15 16.39 -14.03 1.89
C LYS A 15 17.77 -14.49 1.40
N GLU A 16 17.95 -14.61 0.09
CA GLU A 16 19.23 -15.02 -0.51
C GLU A 16 20.22 -13.83 -0.65
N PRO A 17 19.78 -12.63 -1.09
CA PRO A 17 20.68 -11.49 -1.23
C PRO A 17 21.34 -11.01 0.06
N ARG A 18 20.73 -11.23 1.23
CA ARG A 18 21.27 -10.74 2.51
C ARG A 18 22.61 -11.35 2.90
N ASP A 19 22.97 -12.51 2.32
CA ASP A 19 24.23 -13.19 2.57
C ASP A 19 25.36 -12.68 1.64
N LEU A 20 25.04 -11.75 0.74
CA LEU A 20 26.03 -11.10 -0.14
C LEU A 20 26.88 -10.07 0.62
N PRO A 21 28.10 -9.75 0.12
CA PRO A 21 28.84 -8.59 0.58
C PRO A 21 27.97 -7.33 0.52
N ILE A 22 28.15 -6.42 1.49
CA ILE A 22 27.28 -5.23 1.67
C ILE A 22 27.08 -4.43 0.38
N ALA A 23 28.12 -4.24 -0.42
CA ALA A 23 28.04 -3.53 -1.69
C ALA A 23 27.14 -4.26 -2.70
N SER A 24 27.29 -5.58 -2.82
CA SER A 24 26.47 -6.42 -3.70
C SER A 24 25.01 -6.50 -3.23
N PHE A 25 24.78 -6.54 -1.92
CA PHE A 25 23.43 -6.50 -1.35
C PHE A 25 22.73 -5.17 -1.67
N LEU A 26 23.42 -4.04 -1.46
CA LEU A 26 22.87 -2.71 -1.76
C LEU A 26 22.57 -2.55 -3.25
N GLU A 27 23.45 -3.04 -4.13
CA GLU A 27 23.23 -3.02 -5.57
C GLU A 27 22.02 -3.88 -5.97
N TYR A 28 21.83 -5.04 -5.33
CA TYR A 28 20.63 -5.85 -5.52
C TYR A 28 19.35 -5.10 -5.11
N VAL A 29 19.34 -4.47 -3.94
CA VAL A 29 18.19 -3.69 -3.44
C VAL A 29 17.89 -2.53 -4.39
N ARG A 30 18.91 -1.82 -4.85
CA ARG A 30 18.77 -0.73 -5.83
C ARG A 30 18.15 -1.22 -7.14
N ALA A 31 18.65 -2.32 -7.70
CA ALA A 31 18.12 -2.91 -8.93
C ALA A 31 16.67 -3.40 -8.75
N LEU A 32 16.34 -3.97 -7.59
CA LEU A 32 14.99 -4.37 -7.22
C LEU A 32 14.03 -3.16 -7.23
N LEU A 33 14.41 -2.08 -6.55
CA LEU A 33 13.62 -0.85 -6.51
C LEU A 33 13.47 -0.23 -7.90
N GLN A 34 14.56 -0.14 -8.68
CA GLN A 34 14.50 0.36 -10.05
C GLN A 34 13.47 -0.40 -10.90
N ARG A 35 13.49 -1.73 -10.82
CA ARG A 35 12.54 -2.57 -11.56
C ARG A 35 11.10 -2.33 -11.11
N TRP A 36 10.84 -2.30 -9.80
CA TRP A 36 9.49 -2.02 -9.28
C TRP A 36 8.98 -0.64 -9.66
N PHE A 37 9.82 0.40 -9.54
CA PHE A 37 9.46 1.75 -9.95
C PHE A 37 9.13 1.82 -11.45
N TRP A 38 9.89 1.10 -12.28
CA TRP A 38 9.60 0.98 -13.71
C TRP A 38 8.27 0.24 -13.98
N GLU A 39 8.10 -0.95 -13.40
CA GLU A 39 6.88 -1.77 -13.56
C GLU A 39 5.62 -1.00 -13.14
N CYS A 40 5.64 -0.32 -11.99
CA CYS A 40 4.51 0.48 -11.51
C CYS A 40 4.13 1.61 -12.47
N ARG A 41 5.10 2.32 -13.06
CA ARG A 41 4.82 3.35 -14.08
C ARG A 41 4.24 2.75 -15.36
N GLU A 42 4.80 1.63 -15.82
CA GLU A 42 4.37 0.95 -17.04
C GLU A 42 2.96 0.35 -16.96
N GLU A 43 2.56 -0.14 -15.79
CA GLU A 43 1.21 -0.62 -15.56
C GLU A 43 0.19 0.52 -15.59
N ASP A 44 0.54 1.70 -15.03
CA ASP A 44 -0.40 2.80 -14.90
C ASP A 44 -0.63 3.58 -16.20
N ILE A 45 0.39 3.75 -17.06
CA ILE A 45 0.24 4.34 -18.42
C ILE A 45 -0.92 3.68 -19.20
N LYS A 46 -1.23 2.43 -18.87
CA LYS A 46 -2.26 1.61 -19.54
C LYS A 46 -3.65 1.72 -18.88
N VAL A 47 -3.79 2.38 -17.74
CA VAL A 47 -5.02 2.38 -16.93
C VAL A 47 -5.69 3.75 -16.92
N THR A 48 -6.89 3.83 -17.52
CA THR A 48 -7.69 5.07 -17.63
C THR A 48 -8.54 5.38 -16.39
N SER A 49 -8.45 4.57 -15.34
CA SER A 49 -9.38 4.65 -14.22
C SER A 49 -8.83 5.34 -12.98
N LYS A 50 -9.69 6.07 -12.25
CA LYS A 50 -9.29 6.81 -11.05
C LYS A 50 -8.66 5.95 -9.95
N LEU A 51 -9.15 4.73 -9.72
CA LEU A 51 -8.66 3.83 -8.67
C LEU A 51 -7.75 2.74 -9.23
N THR A 52 -6.80 2.31 -8.40
CA THR A 52 -5.95 1.14 -8.65
C THR A 52 -6.77 -0.12 -8.90
N LYS A 53 -6.22 -1.01 -9.72
CA LYS A 53 -6.82 -2.31 -10.02
C LYS A 53 -7.11 -3.11 -8.74
N TRP A 54 -6.18 -3.09 -7.79
CA TRP A 54 -6.34 -3.78 -6.51
C TRP A 54 -7.53 -3.24 -5.71
N ALA A 55 -7.63 -1.91 -5.54
CA ALA A 55 -8.73 -1.31 -4.76
C ALA A 55 -10.09 -1.63 -5.38
N LYS A 56 -10.20 -1.58 -6.71
CA LYS A 56 -11.42 -1.98 -7.42
C LYS A 56 -11.80 -3.43 -7.15
N LEU A 57 -10.85 -4.36 -7.22
CA LEU A 57 -11.09 -5.78 -6.97
C LEU A 57 -11.55 -6.02 -5.53
N VAL A 58 -10.94 -5.33 -4.55
CA VAL A 58 -11.33 -5.42 -3.14
C VAL A 58 -12.77 -4.93 -2.95
N ILE A 59 -13.13 -3.77 -3.52
CA ILE A 59 -14.50 -3.23 -3.43
C ILE A 59 -15.50 -4.16 -4.10
N GLN A 60 -15.19 -4.67 -5.30
CA GLN A 60 -16.04 -5.62 -6.02
C GLN A 60 -16.30 -6.88 -5.19
N LYS A 61 -15.28 -7.43 -4.54
CA LYS A 61 -15.43 -8.61 -3.66
C LYS A 61 -16.34 -8.32 -2.46
N LYS A 62 -16.24 -7.11 -1.87
CA LYS A 62 -17.09 -6.70 -0.74
C LYS A 62 -18.53 -6.37 -1.15
N GLN A 63 -18.75 -6.07 -2.43
CA GLN A 63 -20.06 -5.71 -2.96
C GLN A 63 -21.06 -6.87 -2.88
N GLU A 64 -20.60 -8.12 -3.00
CA GLU A 64 -21.44 -9.31 -2.86
C GLU A 64 -22.12 -9.36 -1.48
N GLY A 65 -21.35 -9.14 -0.41
CA GLY A 65 -21.88 -9.10 0.96
C GLY A 65 -22.84 -7.93 1.21
N ALA A 66 -22.74 -6.85 0.44
CA ALA A 66 -23.64 -5.70 0.56
C ALA A 66 -25.01 -5.94 -0.07
N LEU A 67 -25.18 -6.96 -0.92
CA LEU A 67 -26.38 -7.11 -1.76
C LEU A 67 -27.65 -7.33 -0.93
N THR A 68 -27.56 -8.15 0.11
CA THR A 68 -28.68 -8.63 0.92
C THR A 68 -28.95 -7.79 2.17
N MET A 69 -28.10 -6.80 2.46
CA MET A 69 -28.20 -5.99 3.67
C MET A 69 -29.37 -5.01 3.62
N LYS A 70 -30.06 -4.86 4.75
CA LYS A 70 -31.12 -3.86 4.93
C LYS A 70 -30.54 -2.56 5.47
N VAL A 71 -30.76 -1.46 4.78
CA VAL A 71 -30.29 -0.12 5.19
C VAL A 71 -31.47 0.66 5.75
N ASN A 72 -31.29 1.23 6.94
CA ASN A 72 -32.24 2.16 7.56
C ASN A 72 -31.51 3.48 7.84
N PRO A 73 -31.87 4.61 7.21
CA PRO A 73 -31.26 5.89 7.49
C PRO A 73 -31.48 6.33 8.94
N ILE A 74 -30.43 6.81 9.60
CA ILE A 74 -30.51 7.46 10.91
C ILE A 74 -30.61 8.98 10.69
N ASP A 75 -29.73 9.53 9.85
CA ASP A 75 -29.75 10.93 9.43
C ASP A 75 -29.26 11.09 7.97
N CYS A 76 -28.79 12.28 7.59
CA CYS A 76 -28.25 12.57 6.26
C CYS A 76 -26.99 11.76 5.90
N TYR A 77 -26.18 11.37 6.89
CA TYR A 77 -24.86 10.76 6.72
C TYR A 77 -24.72 9.41 7.42
N GLN A 78 -25.58 9.12 8.40
CA GLN A 78 -25.55 7.92 9.23
C GLN A 78 -26.64 6.92 8.85
N PHE A 79 -26.28 5.64 8.87
CA PHE A 79 -27.12 4.53 8.44
C PHE A 79 -26.97 3.35 9.39
N HIS A 80 -28.10 2.79 9.80
CA HIS A 80 -28.15 1.50 10.46
C HIS A 80 -28.28 0.41 9.40
N VAL A 81 -27.25 -0.41 9.27
CA VAL A 81 -27.18 -1.49 8.29
C VAL A 81 -27.31 -2.82 9.02
N LYS A 82 -28.34 -3.58 8.67
CA LYS A 82 -28.60 -4.91 9.22
C LYS A 82 -28.21 -5.98 8.20
N ASP A 83 -27.33 -6.86 8.63
CA ASP A 83 -27.08 -8.18 8.05
C ASP A 83 -27.74 -9.25 8.94
N LEU A 84 -27.78 -10.51 8.50
CA LEU A 84 -28.50 -11.61 9.16
C LEU A 84 -28.32 -11.63 10.69
N ASP A 85 -27.06 -11.62 11.15
CA ASP A 85 -26.71 -11.73 12.58
C ASP A 85 -25.95 -10.50 13.11
N LYS A 86 -25.80 -9.45 12.29
CA LYS A 86 -24.95 -8.30 12.62
C LYS A 86 -25.65 -6.99 12.30
N GLU A 87 -25.50 -6.04 13.19
CA GLU A 87 -26.01 -4.70 13.02
C GLU A 87 -24.87 -3.70 13.19
N GLU A 88 -24.69 -2.85 12.18
CA GLU A 88 -23.59 -1.89 12.14
C GLU A 88 -24.14 -0.49 11.84
N VAL A 89 -23.47 0.53 12.37
CA VAL A 89 -23.73 1.93 12.06
C VAL A 89 -22.61 2.44 11.16
N VAL A 90 -23.00 2.94 9.99
CA VAL A 90 -22.11 3.53 8.99
C VAL A 90 -22.30 5.04 9.00
N ASN A 91 -21.20 5.79 8.97
CA ASN A 91 -21.19 7.22 8.67
C ASN A 91 -20.42 7.45 7.36
N LEU A 92 -21.13 7.85 6.30
CA LEU A 92 -20.52 8.07 4.97
C LEU A 92 -19.72 9.37 4.88
N GLN A 93 -19.99 10.35 5.76
CA GLN A 93 -19.27 11.63 5.79
C GLN A 93 -17.90 11.48 6.47
N THR A 94 -17.87 10.83 7.64
CA THR A 94 -16.62 10.57 8.36
C THR A 94 -15.86 9.35 7.84
N LYS A 95 -16.51 8.57 6.95
CA LYS A 95 -15.97 7.32 6.38
C LYS A 95 -15.69 6.27 7.45
N GLU A 96 -16.65 6.10 8.35
CA GLU A 96 -16.52 5.20 9.51
C GLU A 96 -17.63 4.16 9.52
N CYS A 97 -17.32 2.99 10.08
CA CYS A 97 -18.30 1.96 10.38
C CYS A 97 -18.02 1.36 11.76
N THR A 98 -19.04 0.94 12.50
CA THR A 98 -18.84 0.25 13.77
C THR A 98 -18.10 -1.09 13.60
N CYS A 99 -18.13 -1.70 12.40
CA CYS A 99 -17.36 -2.89 12.07
C CYS A 99 -15.83 -2.65 12.00
N LYS A 100 -15.38 -1.39 12.08
CA LYS A 100 -13.98 -0.92 12.07
C LYS A 100 -13.18 -1.15 10.79
N GLU A 101 -13.66 -1.98 9.88
CA GLU A 101 -13.00 -2.26 8.60
C GLU A 101 -12.88 -1.01 7.72
N PHE A 102 -13.91 -0.16 7.69
CA PHE A 102 -13.87 1.07 6.88
C PHE A 102 -12.75 2.00 7.33
N GLN A 103 -12.53 2.15 8.65
CA GLN A 103 -11.45 2.98 9.18
C GLN A 103 -10.08 2.31 9.03
N ALA A 104 -10.01 1.00 9.27
CA ALA A 104 -8.75 0.26 9.24
C ALA A 104 -8.18 0.19 7.81
N GLU A 105 -9.03 -0.07 6.83
CA GLU A 105 -8.62 -0.19 5.43
C GLU A 105 -8.77 1.11 4.65
N GLN A 106 -9.51 2.09 5.16
CA GLN A 106 -9.92 3.32 4.44
C GLN A 106 -10.45 3.06 3.02
N LEU A 107 -11.06 1.87 2.87
CA LEU A 107 -11.89 1.42 1.77
C LEU A 107 -13.28 1.11 2.32
N PRO A 108 -14.35 1.37 1.54
CA PRO A 108 -15.70 0.99 1.95
C PRO A 108 -15.78 -0.50 2.32
N CYS A 109 -16.22 -0.79 3.55
CA CYS A 109 -16.65 -2.12 3.94
C CYS A 109 -18.00 -2.47 3.30
N SER A 110 -18.43 -3.74 3.35
CA SER A 110 -19.73 -4.16 2.79
C SER A 110 -20.91 -3.31 3.28
N HIS A 111 -20.93 -2.95 4.57
CA HIS A 111 -21.97 -2.07 5.14
C HIS A 111 -21.97 -0.67 4.51
N ALA A 112 -20.78 -0.09 4.31
CA ALA A 112 -20.64 1.22 3.68
C ALA A 112 -21.03 1.16 2.19
N ILE A 113 -20.75 0.06 1.50
CA ILE A 113 -21.20 -0.18 0.12
C ILE A 113 -22.72 -0.24 0.07
N ALA A 114 -23.38 -0.94 1.00
CA ALA A 114 -24.84 -1.02 1.07
C ALA A 114 -25.46 0.36 1.29
N ALA A 115 -24.94 1.13 2.25
CA ALA A 115 -25.42 2.50 2.53
C ALA A 115 -25.18 3.47 1.34
N ALA A 116 -24.03 3.37 0.68
CA ALA A 116 -23.72 4.18 -0.51
C ALA A 116 -24.70 3.87 -1.65
N ARG A 117 -25.03 2.59 -1.87
CA ARG A 117 -26.02 2.16 -2.87
C ARG A 117 -27.40 2.73 -2.58
N ASP A 118 -27.85 2.69 -1.31
CA ASP A 118 -29.15 3.23 -0.89
C ASP A 118 -29.28 4.73 -1.19
N ARG A 119 -28.19 5.49 -1.05
CA ARG A 119 -28.13 6.93 -1.35
C ARG A 119 -27.70 7.29 -2.77
N ASN A 120 -27.50 6.30 -3.65
CA ASN A 120 -26.96 6.50 -4.99
C ASN A 120 -25.62 7.29 -5.00
N ILE A 121 -24.78 7.05 -3.99
CA ILE A 121 -23.44 7.62 -3.87
C ILE A 121 -22.46 6.72 -4.61
N ASN A 122 -21.58 7.32 -5.40
CA ASN A 122 -20.47 6.59 -6.02
C ASN A 122 -19.54 6.03 -4.93
N VAL A 123 -19.57 4.72 -4.73
CA VAL A 123 -18.74 4.01 -3.74
C VAL A 123 -17.24 4.31 -3.87
N TYR A 124 -16.74 4.55 -5.09
CA TYR A 124 -15.34 4.85 -5.33
C TYR A 124 -14.93 6.22 -4.76
N SER A 125 -15.88 7.15 -4.57
CA SER A 125 -15.61 8.45 -3.94
C SER A 125 -15.33 8.35 -2.44
N LEU A 126 -15.72 7.22 -1.83
CA LEU A 126 -15.54 6.96 -0.41
C LEU A 126 -14.15 6.40 -0.09
N CYS A 127 -13.41 5.94 -1.10
CA CYS A 127 -12.05 5.45 -0.94
C CYS A 127 -11.10 6.58 -0.53
N ALA A 128 -10.06 6.26 0.22
CA ALA A 128 -8.98 7.19 0.47
C ALA A 128 -8.08 7.40 -0.77
N ASN A 129 -7.45 8.57 -0.84
CA ASN A 129 -6.73 8.99 -2.05
C ASN A 129 -5.53 8.12 -2.41
N TYR A 130 -4.88 7.47 -1.44
CA TYR A 130 -3.72 6.61 -1.70
C TYR A 130 -4.05 5.35 -2.52
N TYR A 131 -5.32 5.02 -2.70
CA TYR A 131 -5.77 3.98 -3.62
C TYR A 131 -5.99 4.47 -5.05
N THR A 132 -5.78 5.76 -5.32
CA THR A 132 -5.88 6.33 -6.67
C THR A 132 -4.62 6.05 -7.48
N ASN A 133 -4.80 5.90 -8.78
CA ASN A 133 -3.69 5.81 -9.73
C ASN A 133 -2.81 7.06 -9.69
N GLU A 134 -3.41 8.24 -9.49
CA GLU A 134 -2.70 9.50 -9.34
C GLU A 134 -1.71 9.48 -8.15
N CYS A 135 -2.16 9.03 -6.97
CA CYS A 135 -1.25 8.91 -5.81
C CYS A 135 -0.19 7.83 -6.01
N LEU A 136 -0.54 6.72 -6.66
CA LEU A 136 0.42 5.66 -6.98
C LEU A 136 1.51 6.18 -7.93
N LEU A 137 1.14 6.88 -9.00
CA LEU A 137 2.06 7.53 -9.91
C LEU A 137 2.98 8.51 -9.19
N ALA A 138 2.41 9.40 -8.38
CA ALA A 138 3.19 10.37 -7.63
C ALA A 138 4.22 9.69 -6.71
N ALA A 139 3.88 8.56 -6.10
CA ALA A 139 4.79 7.79 -5.25
C ALA A 139 5.95 7.14 -6.02
N TYR A 140 5.73 6.77 -7.29
CA TYR A 140 6.70 6.07 -8.14
C TYR A 140 7.22 6.92 -9.31
N ALA A 141 7.04 8.24 -9.26
CA ALA A 141 7.38 9.16 -10.35
C ALA A 141 8.89 9.20 -10.63
N GLU A 142 9.70 9.15 -9.57
CA GLU A 142 11.14 9.30 -9.65
C GLU A 142 11.85 8.07 -10.23
N ALA A 143 12.98 8.32 -10.90
CA ALA A 143 13.83 7.25 -11.42
C ALA A 143 14.86 6.83 -10.36
N VAL A 144 15.05 5.51 -10.23
CA VAL A 144 16.14 4.95 -9.44
C VAL A 144 17.32 4.70 -10.39
N TYR A 145 18.36 5.52 -10.28
CA TYR A 145 19.54 5.44 -11.13
C TYR A 145 20.55 4.40 -10.62
N PRO A 146 21.38 3.80 -11.51
CA PRO A 146 22.55 3.04 -11.10
C PRO A 146 23.58 3.94 -10.41
N VAL A 147 24.40 3.33 -9.56
CA VAL A 147 25.56 4.03 -8.98
C VAL A 147 26.61 4.22 -10.08
N GLU A 148 27.17 5.41 -10.18
CA GLU A 148 28.26 5.72 -11.13
C GLU A 148 29.54 4.93 -10.79
N ASN A 149 30.50 4.92 -11.71
CA ASN A 149 31.78 4.27 -11.43
C ASN A 149 32.46 4.92 -10.24
N GLN A 150 33.17 4.11 -9.45
CA GLN A 150 33.92 4.61 -8.29
C GLN A 150 34.94 5.70 -8.65
N SER A 151 35.44 5.70 -9.89
CA SER A 151 36.32 6.74 -10.42
C SER A 151 35.67 8.13 -10.46
N ASP A 152 34.35 8.17 -10.53
CA ASP A 152 33.57 9.40 -10.74
C ASP A 152 33.04 9.95 -9.40
N TRP A 153 33.25 9.21 -8.30
CA TRP A 153 32.75 9.57 -6.99
C TRP A 153 33.51 10.77 -6.42
N LYS A 154 32.78 11.84 -6.10
CA LYS A 154 33.32 12.99 -5.38
C LYS A 154 33.43 12.65 -3.90
N THR A 155 34.64 12.42 -3.41
CA THR A 155 34.91 12.27 -1.98
C THR A 155 34.79 13.62 -1.27
N SER A 156 34.14 13.64 -0.11
CA SER A 156 34.15 14.80 0.80
C SER A 156 35.59 15.13 1.22
N GLU A 157 35.86 16.38 1.59
CA GLU A 157 37.13 16.79 2.21
C GLU A 157 37.43 15.99 3.49
N ASP A 158 36.38 15.52 4.18
CA ASP A 158 36.47 14.70 5.39
C ASP A 158 36.63 13.19 5.10
N TYR A 159 36.73 12.76 3.84
CA TYR A 159 36.86 11.35 3.50
C TYR A 159 38.23 10.82 3.92
N VAL A 160 38.25 9.96 4.94
CA VAL A 160 39.44 9.22 5.35
C VAL A 160 39.37 7.80 4.81
N HIS A 161 40.38 7.39 4.04
CA HIS A 161 40.52 6.00 3.63
C HIS A 161 40.76 5.13 4.86
N MET A 162 39.71 4.43 5.32
CA MET A 162 39.77 3.55 6.48
C MET A 162 39.80 2.10 6.03
N ASN A 163 40.87 1.39 6.38
CA ASN A 163 40.92 -0.06 6.24
C ASN A 163 40.03 -0.70 7.31
N VAL A 164 38.82 -1.09 6.93
CA VAL A 164 37.90 -1.82 7.82
C VAL A 164 38.36 -3.28 7.90
N LEU A 165 38.94 -3.65 9.04
CA LEU A 165 39.34 -5.03 9.33
C LEU A 165 38.11 -5.84 9.77
N PRO A 166 38.03 -7.15 9.43
CA PRO A 166 36.97 -8.01 9.94
C PRO A 166 36.98 -8.05 11.48
N PRO A 167 35.83 -8.32 12.13
CA PRO A 167 35.78 -8.49 13.57
C PRO A 167 36.79 -9.54 14.04
N LYS A 168 37.49 -9.26 15.14
CA LYS A 168 38.39 -10.24 15.74
C LYS A 168 37.56 -11.42 16.24
N VAL A 169 37.81 -12.61 15.69
CA VAL A 169 37.20 -13.85 16.20
C VAL A 169 37.85 -14.14 17.54
N THR A 170 37.10 -13.98 18.64
CA THR A 170 37.50 -14.50 19.94
C THR A 170 37.16 -15.98 19.95
N THR A 171 38.16 -16.85 19.86
CA THR A 171 38.01 -18.26 20.18
C THR A 171 38.01 -18.39 21.70
N ASP A 172 36.86 -18.77 22.27
CA ASP A 172 36.77 -19.25 23.66
C ASP A 172 37.43 -20.63 23.82
#